data_AF-A0A2H8TWM9-F1
#
_entry.id   AF-A0A2H8TWM9-F1
#
_cell.length_a   1.000
_cell.length_b   1.000
_cell.length_c   1.000
_cell.angle_alpha   90.00
_cell.angle_beta   90.00
_cell.angle_gamma   90.00
#
_symmetry.space_group_name_H-M   'P 1'
#
loop_
_entity.id
_entity.type
_entity.pdbx_description
1 polymer ?
#
loop_
_entity_poly.entity_id
_entity_poly.type
_entity_poly.pdbx_seq_one_letter_code
_entity_poly.pdbx_strand_id
1 'polypeptide(L)'
;MDSRDSDDMKVEPSSPVRNPNPFSRSSSGSSLHAGNHSSSSGHEDDDSEEKGSPNNYKERRREAHTQAEQKRRDAIKKGYDCLQDLVPTCQQTDSSGYKLSKATVLQKSIDYIQYLLLQKKKLEEERNALRKEVVALRIMQANYEQMVKAQQIPMGHVETRIPDEEKFQMVIITITNRFKNIFLLKCNLHVFN
;
A
#
# COMPACT_ATOMS: atom_id res chain seq x y z
N MET A 1 -0.46 44.63 -13.61
CA MET A 1 -1.55 44.13 -14.45
C MET A 1 -1.56 42.62 -14.24
N ASP A 2 -1.97 42.19 -13.05
CA ASP A 2 -3.38 41.88 -12.69
C ASP A 2 -3.78 40.56 -13.36
N SER A 3 -4.24 39.50 -12.68
CA SER A 3 -4.98 39.47 -11.42
C SER A 3 -4.67 38.19 -10.65
N ARG A 4 -4.67 38.34 -9.32
CA ARG A 4 -4.88 37.26 -8.35
C ARG A 4 -6.37 36.94 -8.35
N ASP A 5 -6.73 35.67 -8.33
CA ASP A 5 -8.02 35.23 -7.80
C ASP A 5 -7.77 34.20 -6.70
N SER A 6 -8.43 34.47 -5.59
CA SER A 6 -8.34 33.77 -4.30
C SER A 6 -9.51 32.79 -4.14
N ASP A 7 -9.35 31.92 -3.14
CA ASP A 7 -10.42 31.32 -2.33
C ASP A 7 -11.21 30.12 -2.91
N ASP A 8 -10.86 28.92 -2.43
CA ASP A 8 -11.87 27.98 -1.90
C ASP A 8 -11.22 27.05 -0.84
N MET A 9 -11.17 27.52 0.40
CA MET A 9 -10.88 26.68 1.57
C MET A 9 -12.20 26.15 2.11
N LYS A 10 -12.55 24.92 1.71
CA LYS A 10 -13.74 24.22 2.22
C LYS A 10 -13.50 23.73 3.65
N VAL A 11 -14.06 24.45 4.61
CA VAL A 11 -14.09 24.10 6.03
C VAL A 11 -15.07 22.94 6.26
N GLU A 12 -14.57 21.82 6.75
CA GLU A 12 -15.37 20.64 7.15
C GLU A 12 -15.91 20.84 8.59
N PRO A 13 -17.18 20.50 8.89
CA PRO A 13 -17.80 20.82 10.17
C PRO A 13 -17.37 19.86 11.30
N SER A 14 -17.00 20.45 12.44
CA SER A 14 -16.63 19.77 13.69
C SER A 14 -17.78 18.96 14.30
N SER A 15 -17.49 17.70 14.65
CA SER A 15 -18.36 16.79 15.41
C SER A 15 -18.63 17.28 16.84
N PRO A 16 -19.83 17.07 17.41
CA PRO A 16 -20.13 17.48 18.78
C PRO A 16 -19.45 16.58 19.83
N VAL A 17 -18.82 17.24 20.80
CA VAL A 17 -18.14 16.68 21.96
C VAL A 17 -19.13 15.93 22.87
N ARG A 18 -18.79 14.67 23.17
CA ARG A 18 -19.48 13.82 24.16
C ARG A 18 -19.04 14.21 25.57
N ASN A 19 -19.94 14.78 26.38
CA ASN A 19 -19.71 14.93 27.82
C ASN A 19 -20.51 13.86 28.60
N PRO A 20 -19.90 13.13 29.55
CA PRO A 20 -20.55 12.07 30.31
C PRO A 20 -21.07 12.60 31.66
N ASN A 21 -22.31 12.27 32.04
CA ASN A 21 -22.70 11.98 33.43
C ASN A 21 -24.15 11.50 33.57
N PRO A 22 -24.52 10.85 34.70
CA PRO A 22 -25.31 9.62 34.72
C PRO A 22 -26.67 9.78 35.41
N PHE A 23 -27.44 8.69 35.40
CA PHE A 23 -28.70 8.45 36.12
C PHE A 23 -29.94 9.20 35.64
N SER A 24 -30.83 8.47 34.98
CA SER A 24 -32.26 8.51 35.31
C SER A 24 -32.88 7.15 34.98
N ARG A 25 -33.21 6.42 36.05
CA ARG A 25 -34.12 5.29 36.02
C ARG A 25 -35.54 5.85 35.96
N SER A 26 -36.33 5.43 34.99
CA SER A 26 -37.77 5.62 35.01
C SER A 26 -38.42 4.36 34.46
N SER A 27 -38.96 3.57 35.37
CA SER A 27 -39.79 2.40 35.10
C SER A 27 -41.25 2.75 35.37
N SER A 28 -42.06 2.69 34.33
CA SER A 28 -43.52 2.54 34.31
C SER A 28 -43.87 2.30 32.82
N GLY A 29 -44.62 1.30 32.38
CA GLY A 29 -45.78 0.68 32.97
C GLY A 29 -47.01 1.09 32.15
N SER A 30 -47.56 0.14 31.38
CA SER A 30 -48.90 0.11 30.74
C SER A 30 -49.05 0.51 29.26
N SER A 31 -49.34 -0.53 28.47
CA SER A 31 -50.17 -0.67 27.25
C SER A 31 -51.14 0.46 26.85
N LEU A 32 -51.22 0.74 25.54
CA LEU A 32 -52.47 0.90 24.77
C LEU A 32 -52.25 0.59 23.26
N HIS A 33 -53.33 0.16 22.60
CA HIS A 33 -53.47 -0.48 21.29
C HIS A 33 -53.36 0.46 20.07
N ALA A 34 -53.22 -0.18 18.89
CA ALA A 34 -53.65 0.23 17.55
C ALA A 34 -52.67 1.00 16.64
N GLY A 35 -52.29 0.34 15.53
CA GLY A 35 -51.54 0.94 14.43
C GLY A 35 -51.09 -0.07 13.38
N ASN A 36 -52.01 -0.89 12.86
CA ASN A 36 -51.77 -1.78 11.73
C ASN A 36 -51.51 -0.97 10.44
N HIS A 37 -50.29 -1.02 9.91
CA HIS A 37 -49.98 -0.55 8.56
C HIS A 37 -49.12 -1.62 7.87
N SER A 38 -49.81 -2.46 7.09
CA SER A 38 -49.17 -3.35 6.11
C SER A 38 -49.26 -2.65 4.75
N SER A 39 -48.12 -2.29 4.17
CA SER A 39 -48.01 -1.93 2.76
C SER A 39 -47.60 -3.18 1.98
N SER A 40 -48.56 -3.80 1.28
CA SER A 40 -48.28 -4.83 0.28
C SER A 40 -48.71 -4.31 -1.09
N SER A 41 -47.74 -4.02 -1.94
CA SER A 41 -47.91 -3.85 -3.39
C SER A 41 -48.24 -5.21 -4.02
N GLY A 42 -49.35 -5.26 -4.75
CA GLY A 42 -49.85 -6.47 -5.39
C GLY A 42 -49.01 -6.93 -6.58
N HIS A 43 -49.01 -8.25 -6.78
CA HIS A 43 -48.83 -8.89 -8.07
C HIS A 43 -49.75 -10.12 -8.08
N GLU A 44 -50.78 -10.05 -8.92
CA GLU A 44 -51.72 -11.11 -9.33
C GLU A 44 -50.94 -12.03 -10.32
N ASP A 45 -51.00 -13.35 -10.37
CA ASP A 45 -52.11 -14.28 -10.54
C ASP A 45 -51.56 -15.71 -10.32
N ASP A 46 -52.29 -16.59 -9.62
CA ASP A 46 -52.52 -17.98 -10.06
C ASP A 46 -53.67 -18.57 -9.25
N ASP A 47 -54.68 -19.03 -9.98
CA ASP A 47 -56.01 -19.37 -9.54
C ASP A 47 -56.02 -20.80 -8.98
N SER A 48 -56.19 -20.93 -7.67
CA SER A 48 -56.63 -22.16 -7.03
C SER A 48 -57.46 -21.78 -5.81
N GLU A 49 -58.73 -21.53 -6.10
CA GLU A 49 -59.87 -21.47 -5.18
C GLU A 49 -59.95 -22.75 -4.31
N GLU A 50 -59.07 -22.88 -3.34
CA GLU A 50 -59.34 -23.65 -2.14
C GLU A 50 -59.85 -22.66 -1.09
N LYS A 51 -61.14 -22.81 -0.76
CA LYS A 51 -61.91 -22.04 0.22
C LYS A 51 -61.26 -22.12 1.61
N GLY A 52 -60.13 -21.44 1.77
CA GLY A 52 -59.24 -21.53 2.91
C GLY A 52 -59.78 -20.68 4.05
N SER A 53 -60.27 -21.34 5.10
CA SER A 53 -60.53 -20.68 6.38
C SER A 53 -59.37 -19.74 6.75
N PRO A 54 -59.61 -18.58 7.40
CA PRO A 54 -58.56 -17.63 7.79
C PRO A 54 -57.43 -18.25 8.65
N ASN A 55 -57.64 -19.47 9.13
CA ASN A 55 -56.64 -20.31 9.78
C ASN A 55 -55.53 -20.81 8.80
N ASN A 56 -55.88 -21.22 7.57
CA ASN A 56 -54.93 -21.74 6.56
C ASN A 56 -53.93 -20.65 6.09
N TYR A 57 -54.40 -19.41 5.93
CA TYR A 57 -53.50 -18.29 5.59
C TYR A 57 -52.48 -17.98 6.70
N LYS A 58 -52.92 -18.01 7.97
CA LYS A 58 -52.02 -17.81 9.14
C LYS A 58 -51.01 -18.94 9.26
N GLU A 59 -51.38 -20.16 8.88
CA GLU A 59 -50.50 -21.33 8.86
C GLU A 59 -49.45 -21.21 7.76
N ARG A 60 -49.85 -20.94 6.50
CA ARG A 60 -48.90 -20.67 5.40
C ARG A 60 -47.88 -19.57 5.72
N ARG A 61 -48.32 -18.48 6.35
CA ARG A 61 -47.41 -17.40 6.78
C ARG A 61 -46.39 -17.88 7.82
N ARG A 62 -46.81 -18.72 8.78
CA ARG A 62 -45.90 -19.30 9.80
C ARG A 62 -44.90 -20.27 9.19
N GLU A 63 -45.33 -21.08 8.23
CA GLU A 63 -44.45 -22.00 7.51
C GLU A 63 -43.40 -21.25 6.70
N ALA A 64 -43.81 -20.25 5.91
CA ALA A 64 -42.89 -19.42 5.14
C ALA A 64 -41.85 -18.73 6.04
N HIS A 65 -42.27 -18.21 7.20
CA HIS A 65 -41.36 -17.62 8.18
C HIS A 65 -40.37 -18.66 8.74
N THR A 66 -40.84 -19.85 9.08
CA THR A 66 -39.99 -20.95 9.56
C THR A 66 -38.97 -21.38 8.51
N GLN A 67 -39.39 -21.53 7.26
CA GLN A 67 -38.50 -21.89 6.15
C GLN A 67 -37.43 -20.82 5.90
N ALA A 68 -37.80 -19.54 5.93
CA ALA A 68 -36.86 -18.44 5.77
C ALA A 68 -35.80 -18.43 6.90
N GLU A 69 -36.21 -18.64 8.15
CA GLU A 69 -35.29 -18.71 9.29
C GLU A 69 -34.40 -19.96 9.23
N GLN A 70 -34.91 -21.10 8.78
CA GLN A 70 -34.11 -22.31 8.58
C GLN A 70 -33.03 -22.06 7.52
N LYS A 71 -33.40 -21.48 6.36
CA LYS A 71 -32.44 -21.10 5.31
C LYS A 71 -31.36 -20.15 5.84
N ARG A 72 -31.74 -19.17 6.68
CA ARG A 72 -30.78 -18.27 7.33
C ARG A 72 -29.83 -19.04 8.25
N ARG A 73 -30.34 -19.97 9.06
CA ARG A 73 -29.52 -20.81 9.97
C ARG A 73 -28.56 -21.70 9.21
N ASP A 74 -29.00 -22.30 8.11
CA ASP A 74 -28.16 -23.17 7.28
C ASP A 74 -27.04 -22.37 6.60
N ALA A 75 -27.32 -21.16 6.13
CA ALA A 75 -26.30 -20.25 5.60
C ALA A 75 -25.25 -19.88 6.66
N ILE A 76 -25.68 -19.59 7.90
CA ILE A 76 -24.76 -19.32 9.02
C ILE A 76 -23.93 -20.55 9.35
N LYS A 77 -24.56 -21.74 9.42
CA LYS A 77 -23.85 -23.00 9.67
C LYS A 77 -22.78 -23.25 8.62
N LYS A 78 -23.11 -23.09 7.33
CA LYS A 78 -22.16 -23.20 6.23
C LYS A 78 -21.00 -22.20 6.38
N GLY A 79 -21.27 -20.97 6.81
CA GLY A 79 -20.24 -19.98 7.11
C GLY A 79 -19.27 -20.42 8.20
N TYR A 80 -19.77 -21.06 9.26
CA TYR A 80 -18.92 -21.64 10.32
C TYR A 80 -18.08 -22.82 9.82
N ASP A 81 -18.67 -23.71 9.02
CA ASP A 81 -17.97 -24.85 8.43
C ASP A 81 -16.81 -24.32 7.55
N CYS A 82 -17.05 -23.31 6.71
CA CYS A 82 -15.98 -22.66 5.91
C CYS A 82 -14.91 -21.97 6.76
N LEU A 83 -15.27 -21.34 7.89
CA LEU A 83 -14.27 -20.74 8.79
C LEU A 83 -13.36 -21.80 9.41
N GLN A 84 -13.89 -22.96 9.77
CA GLN A 84 -13.09 -24.06 10.31
C GLN A 84 -12.09 -24.58 9.28
N ASP A 85 -12.49 -24.64 8.01
CA ASP A 85 -11.61 -25.05 6.90
C ASP A 85 -10.51 -24.03 6.58
N LEU A 86 -10.79 -22.73 6.70
CA LEU A 86 -9.83 -21.68 6.33
C LEU A 86 -8.85 -21.35 7.46
N VAL A 87 -9.22 -21.60 8.71
CA VAL A 87 -8.42 -21.22 9.89
C VAL A 87 -7.61 -22.42 10.37
N PRO A 88 -6.27 -22.45 10.18
CA PRO A 88 -5.46 -23.64 10.46
C PRO A 88 -5.52 -24.11 11.92
N THR A 89 -5.70 -23.17 12.85
CA THR A 89 -5.81 -23.47 14.29
C THR A 89 -7.15 -24.11 14.65
N CYS A 90 -8.18 -24.00 13.79
CA CYS A 90 -9.43 -24.72 13.95
C CYS A 90 -9.28 -26.19 13.50
N GLN A 91 -8.64 -26.42 12.35
CA GLN A 91 -8.43 -27.76 11.80
C GLN A 91 -7.59 -28.67 12.72
N GLN A 92 -6.56 -28.14 13.38
CA GLN A 92 -5.70 -28.92 14.28
C GLN A 92 -6.47 -29.56 15.44
N THR A 93 -7.57 -28.96 15.87
CA THR A 93 -8.39 -29.47 16.98
C THR A 93 -9.43 -30.50 16.55
N ASP A 94 -9.79 -30.57 15.27
CA ASP A 94 -10.77 -31.53 14.74
C ASP A 94 -10.24 -32.98 14.79
N SER A 95 -8.91 -33.17 14.85
CA SER A 95 -8.25 -34.46 15.08
C SER A 95 -8.61 -35.13 16.41
N SER A 96 -9.14 -34.36 17.38
CA SER A 96 -9.54 -34.86 18.70
C SER A 96 -11.00 -35.33 18.77
N GLY A 97 -11.77 -35.20 17.69
CA GLY A 97 -13.20 -35.55 17.65
C GLY A 97 -14.12 -34.59 18.43
N TYR A 98 -13.56 -33.58 19.10
CA TYR A 98 -14.34 -32.60 19.86
C TYR A 98 -14.67 -31.37 18.99
N LYS A 99 -15.97 -31.09 18.81
CA LYS A 99 -16.43 -29.93 18.03
C LYS A 99 -16.13 -28.62 18.76
N LEU A 100 -15.40 -27.72 18.11
CA LEU A 100 -15.14 -26.38 18.64
C LEU A 100 -16.41 -25.58 18.89
N SER A 101 -16.41 -24.77 19.95
CA SER A 101 -17.51 -23.85 20.22
C SER A 101 -17.57 -22.73 19.18
N LYS A 102 -18.76 -22.21 18.89
CA LYS A 102 -18.95 -21.08 17.96
C LYS A 102 -18.12 -19.85 18.37
N ALA A 103 -18.03 -19.57 19.67
CA ALA A 103 -17.23 -18.47 20.19
C ALA A 103 -15.73 -18.69 19.93
N THR A 104 -15.25 -19.91 20.14
CA THR A 104 -13.85 -20.28 19.89
C THR A 104 -13.48 -20.16 18.41
N VAL A 105 -14.34 -20.62 17.51
CA VAL A 105 -14.11 -20.49 16.05
C VAL A 105 -13.97 -19.03 15.65
N LEU A 106 -14.86 -18.16 16.15
CA LEU A 106 -14.80 -16.73 15.87
C LEU A 106 -13.50 -16.11 16.42
N GLN A 107 -13.12 -16.44 17.66
CA GLN A 107 -11.89 -15.91 18.26
C GLN A 107 -10.65 -16.34 17.46
N LYS A 108 -10.51 -17.64 17.17
CA LYS A 108 -9.41 -18.16 16.35
C LYS A 108 -9.36 -17.51 14.96
N SER A 109 -10.53 -17.20 14.39
CA SER A 109 -10.63 -16.51 13.09
C SER A 109 -10.11 -15.07 13.18
N ILE A 110 -10.45 -14.34 14.24
CA ILE A 110 -9.95 -12.97 14.49
C ILE A 110 -8.43 -12.99 14.61
N ASP A 111 -7.90 -13.90 15.43
CA ASP A 111 -6.46 -14.03 15.66
C ASP A 111 -5.74 -14.35 14.34
N TYR A 112 -6.33 -15.21 13.51
CA TYR A 112 -5.76 -15.56 12.20
C TYR A 112 -5.79 -14.39 11.22
N ILE A 113 -6.85 -13.59 11.19
CA ILE A 113 -6.90 -12.35 10.38
C ILE A 113 -5.79 -11.39 10.82
N GLN A 114 -5.61 -11.18 12.13
CA GLN A 114 -4.56 -10.32 12.65
C GLN A 114 -3.16 -10.83 12.25
N TYR A 115 -2.95 -12.15 12.34
CA TYR A 115 -1.72 -12.79 11.87
C TYR A 115 -1.48 -12.54 10.37
N LEU A 116 -2.48 -12.74 9.52
CA LEU A 116 -2.36 -12.51 8.08
C LEU A 116 -2.05 -11.05 7.74
N LEU A 117 -2.67 -10.09 8.45
CA LEU A 117 -2.36 -8.67 8.29
C LEU A 117 -0.91 -8.35 8.65
N LEU A 118 -0.40 -8.92 9.74
CA LEU A 118 0.99 -8.75 10.13
C LEU A 118 1.96 -9.37 9.10
N GLN A 119 1.68 -10.59 8.62
CA GLN A 119 2.50 -11.23 7.59
C GLN A 119 2.49 -10.44 6.27
N LYS A 120 1.31 -9.97 5.85
CA LYS A 120 1.18 -9.11 4.66
C LYS A 120 2.05 -7.87 4.79
N LYS A 121 1.98 -7.16 5.93
CA LYS A 121 2.80 -5.97 6.19
C LYS A 121 4.30 -6.29 6.09
N LYS A 122 4.75 -7.37 6.74
CA LYS A 122 6.16 -7.80 6.70
C LYS A 122 6.64 -8.07 5.27
N LEU A 123 5.85 -8.81 4.49
CA LEU A 123 6.19 -9.11 3.09
C LEU A 123 6.19 -7.86 2.21
N GLU A 124 5.28 -6.90 2.46
CA GLU A 124 5.26 -5.62 1.74
C GLU A 124 6.51 -4.77 2.04
N GLU A 125 6.97 -4.75 3.30
CA GLU A 125 8.20 -4.09 3.72
C GLU A 125 9.43 -4.72 3.06
N GLU A 126 9.54 -6.05 3.08
CA GLU A 126 10.64 -6.79 2.44
C GLU A 126 10.66 -6.56 0.93
N ARG A 127 9.51 -6.65 0.26
CA ARG A 127 9.37 -6.32 -1.16
C ARG A 127 9.82 -4.89 -1.46
N ASN A 128 9.47 -3.94 -0.61
CA ASN A 128 9.89 -2.55 -0.79
C ASN A 128 11.40 -2.36 -0.60
N ALA A 129 12.00 -3.07 0.36
CA ALA A 129 13.45 -3.07 0.56
C ALA A 129 14.18 -3.63 -0.67
N LEU A 130 13.75 -4.79 -1.17
CA LEU A 130 14.32 -5.41 -2.39
C LEU A 130 14.17 -4.50 -3.61
N ARG A 131 13.05 -3.81 -3.77
CA ARG A 131 12.86 -2.82 -4.85
C ARG A 131 13.87 -1.67 -4.76
N LYS A 132 14.14 -1.15 -3.55
CA LYS A 132 15.15 -0.11 -3.34
C LYS A 132 16.55 -0.61 -3.67
N GLU A 133 16.88 -1.84 -3.26
CA GLU A 133 18.16 -2.47 -3.55
C GLU A 133 18.38 -2.64 -5.06
N VAL A 134 17.37 -3.13 -5.79
CA VAL A 134 17.43 -3.25 -7.26
C VAL A 134 17.71 -1.90 -7.91
N VAL A 135 17.06 -0.82 -7.45
CA VAL A 135 17.31 0.52 -7.98
C VAL A 135 18.74 0.99 -7.67
N ALA A 136 19.22 0.79 -6.44
CA ALA A 136 20.58 1.15 -6.05
C ALA A 136 21.63 0.40 -6.89
N LEU A 137 21.44 -0.92 -7.08
CA LEU A 137 22.31 -1.74 -7.93
C LEU A 137 22.30 -1.27 -9.38
N ARG A 138 21.15 -0.90 -9.94
CA ARG A 138 21.07 -0.35 -11.31
C ARG A 138 21.81 0.98 -11.44
N ILE A 139 21.72 1.85 -10.44
CA ILE A 139 22.48 3.11 -10.42
C ILE A 139 23.99 2.82 -10.38
N MET A 140 24.43 1.91 -9.50
CA MET A 140 25.84 1.52 -9.43
C MET A 140 26.33 0.91 -10.75
N GLN A 141 25.55 0.01 -11.36
CA GLN A 141 25.86 -0.56 -12.66
C GLN A 141 26.02 0.54 -13.73
N ALA A 142 25.07 1.47 -13.82
CA ALA A 142 25.14 2.56 -14.79
C ALA A 142 26.38 3.46 -14.59
N ASN A 143 26.75 3.74 -13.33
CA ASN A 143 27.98 4.47 -13.01
C ASN A 143 29.24 3.72 -13.47
N TYR A 144 29.33 2.42 -13.20
CA TYR A 144 30.47 1.61 -13.66
C TYR A 144 30.53 1.51 -15.19
N GLU A 145 29.39 1.35 -15.86
CA GLU A 145 29.33 1.33 -17.32
C GLU A 145 29.80 2.66 -17.93
N GLN A 146 29.44 3.80 -17.32
CA GLN A 146 29.94 5.11 -17.74
C GLN A 146 31.46 5.24 -17.56
N MET A 147 32.01 4.81 -16.41
CA MET A 147 33.45 4.83 -16.18
C MET A 147 34.21 3.96 -17.19
N VAL A 148 33.71 2.75 -17.46
CA VAL A 148 34.30 1.84 -18.44
C VAL A 148 34.25 2.43 -19.84
N LYS A 149 33.11 3.01 -20.26
CA LYS A 149 32.99 3.70 -21.55
C LYS A 149 33.95 4.88 -21.66
N ALA A 150 34.08 5.70 -20.61
CA ALA A 150 35.02 6.81 -20.58
C ALA A 150 36.48 6.35 -20.72
N GLN A 151 36.82 5.15 -20.22
CA GLN A 151 38.13 4.53 -20.41
C GLN A 151 38.30 3.86 -21.79
N GLN A 152 37.21 3.43 -22.43
CA GLN A 152 37.19 2.76 -23.74
C GLN A 152 37.01 3.70 -24.94
N ILE A 153 36.73 4.99 -24.73
CA ILE A 153 36.85 5.98 -25.82
C ILE A 153 38.30 5.87 -26.34
N PRO A 154 38.51 5.49 -27.61
CA PRO A 154 39.85 5.42 -28.17
C PRO A 154 40.51 6.78 -27.97
N MET A 155 41.80 6.75 -27.64
CA MET A 155 42.66 7.89 -27.31
C MET A 155 42.83 8.91 -28.47
N GLY A 156 41.76 9.30 -29.16
CA GLY A 156 41.75 10.07 -30.38
C GLY A 156 41.55 11.57 -30.21
N HIS A 157 41.03 12.06 -29.07
CA HIS A 157 41.03 13.50 -28.77
C HIS A 157 40.78 13.76 -27.29
N VAL A 158 41.83 13.68 -26.48
CA VAL A 158 42.04 14.72 -25.46
C VAL A 158 43.12 15.62 -26.03
N GLU A 159 42.62 16.54 -26.86
CA GLU A 159 43.20 17.82 -27.28
C GLU A 159 44.14 18.39 -26.20
N THR A 160 45.32 18.86 -26.61
CA THR A 160 46.42 19.45 -25.81
C THR A 160 47.43 18.50 -25.16
N ARG A 161 47.54 17.25 -25.58
CA ARG A 161 48.81 16.53 -25.43
C ARG A 161 49.75 16.97 -26.56
N ILE A 162 50.46 18.07 -26.34
CA ILE A 162 51.60 18.48 -27.16
C ILE A 162 52.46 17.22 -27.42
N PRO A 163 52.71 16.83 -28.69
CA PRO A 163 53.53 15.66 -29.02
C PRO A 163 54.84 15.70 -28.23
N ASP A 164 55.30 14.57 -27.72
CA ASP A 164 56.51 14.56 -26.87
C ASP A 164 57.73 15.13 -27.61
N GLU A 165 57.75 15.03 -28.94
CA GLU A 165 58.71 15.71 -29.81
C GLU A 165 58.66 17.24 -29.68
N GLU A 166 57.47 17.84 -29.68
CA GLU A 166 57.31 19.29 -29.51
C GLU A 166 57.65 19.74 -28.07
N LYS A 167 57.34 18.91 -27.06
CA LYS A 167 57.79 19.17 -25.69
C LYS A 167 59.31 19.13 -25.60
N PHE A 168 59.93 18.15 -26.25
CA PHE A 168 61.38 18.02 -26.29
C PHE A 168 62.02 19.21 -27.00
N GLN A 169 61.46 19.63 -28.13
CA GLN A 169 61.88 20.85 -28.85
C GLN A 169 61.77 22.08 -27.96
N MET A 170 60.68 22.26 -27.22
CA MET A 170 60.51 23.39 -26.30
C MET A 170 61.53 23.37 -25.17
N VAL A 171 61.88 22.19 -24.64
CA VAL A 171 62.95 22.05 -23.63
C VAL A 171 64.30 22.43 -24.24
N ILE A 172 64.64 21.93 -25.43
CA ILE A 172 65.89 22.26 -26.12
C ILE A 172 65.99 23.76 -26.43
N ILE A 173 64.91 24.38 -26.93
CA ILE A 173 64.84 25.81 -27.21
C ILE A 173 65.05 26.61 -25.93
N THR A 174 64.37 26.23 -24.84
CA THR A 174 64.48 26.90 -23.54
C THR A 174 65.89 26.83 -22.98
N ILE A 175 66.50 25.64 -23.00
CA ILE A 175 67.88 25.42 -22.55
C ILE A 175 68.85 26.24 -23.41
N THR A 176 68.72 26.16 -24.74
CA THR A 176 69.59 26.89 -25.68
C THR A 176 69.48 28.39 -25.49
N ASN A 177 68.28 28.94 -25.30
CA ASN A 177 68.07 30.37 -25.06
C ASN A 177 68.62 30.83 -23.71
N ARG A 178 68.52 29.99 -22.67
CA ARG A 178 69.16 30.26 -21.36
C ARG A 178 70.68 30.29 -21.49
N PHE A 179 71.27 29.31 -22.17
CA PHE A 179 72.71 29.28 -22.42
C PHE A 179 73.19 30.45 -23.28
N LYS A 180 72.47 30.79 -24.36
CA LYS A 180 72.77 31.97 -25.19
C LYS A 180 72.67 33.27 -24.40
N ASN A 181 71.64 33.44 -23.56
CA ASN A 181 71.53 34.62 -22.70
C ASN A 181 72.69 34.71 -21.71
N ILE A 182 73.02 33.61 -21.02
CA ILE A 182 74.16 33.58 -20.09
C ILE A 182 75.47 33.90 -20.82
N PHE A 183 75.66 33.37 -22.02
CA PHE A 183 76.82 33.66 -22.85
C PHE A 183 76.86 35.14 -23.26
N LEU A 184 75.75 35.71 -23.74
CA LEU A 184 75.65 37.12 -24.10
C LEU A 184 75.81 38.07 -22.90
N LEU A 185 75.29 37.72 -21.73
CA LEU A 185 75.49 38.47 -20.48
C LEU A 185 76.96 38.43 -20.05
N LYS A 186 77.61 37.26 -20.12
CA LYS A 186 79.05 37.12 -19.80
C LYS A 186 79.95 37.81 -20.82
N CYS A 187 79.62 37.78 -22.11
CA CYS A 187 80.35 38.48 -23.15
C CYS A 187 80.15 39.99 -23.08
N ASN A 188 78.92 40.49 -22.83
CA ASN A 188 78.70 41.93 -22.61
C ASN A 188 79.39 42.44 -21.34
N LEU A 189 79.50 41.61 -20.29
CA LEU A 189 80.26 41.96 -19.09
C LEU A 189 81.78 42.01 -19.35
N HIS A 190 82.28 41.24 -20.34
CA HIS A 190 83.70 41.25 -20.75
C HIS A 190 84.06 42.37 -21.73
N VAL A 191 83.07 43.05 -22.31
CA VAL A 191 83.28 44.24 -23.18
C VAL A 191 83.24 45.55 -22.37
N PHE A 192 82.79 45.51 -21.11
CA PHE A 192 82.67 46.67 -20.21
C PHE A 192 83.65 46.67 -19.01
N ASN A 193 84.72 45.87 -19.02
CA ASN A 193 85.88 46.02 -18.12
C ASN A 193 87.16 46.22 -18.93
#